data_AF-A0A124SFG7-F1
#
_entry.id   AF-A0A124SFG7-F1
#
_cell.length_a   1.000
_cell.length_b   1.000
_cell.length_c   1.000
_cell.angle_alpha   90.00
_cell.angle_beta   90.00
_cell.angle_gamma   90.00
#
_symmetry.space_group_name_H-M   'P 1'
#
loop_
_entity.id
_entity.type
_entity.pdbx_description
1 polymer ?
#
loop_
_entity_poly.entity_id
_entity_poly.type
_entity_poly.pdbx_seq_one_letter_code
_entity_poly.pdbx_strand_id
1 'polypeptide(L)'
;MSGEVPAECDRVYQALLQCHRRVPNGPPRDAACRHLNRSLAECMISFICPEESAAVRTLCGNKGTALKRSQCQQAQISLATCISCHQDPS
;
A
#
# COMPACT_ATOMS: atom_id res chain seq x y z
N MET A 1 7.45 -19.03 -1.74
CA MET A 1 8.42 -17.94 -1.47
C MET A 1 8.69 -17.92 0.03
N SER A 2 9.89 -17.58 0.49
CA SER A 2 10.19 -17.50 1.93
C SER A 2 9.44 -16.32 2.55
N GLY A 3 8.51 -16.61 3.46
CA GLY A 3 7.53 -15.65 3.98
C GLY A 3 8.05 -14.74 5.09
N GLU A 4 9.12 -13.99 4.83
CA GLU A 4 9.63 -12.97 5.76
C GLU A 4 9.21 -11.58 5.30
N VAL A 5 8.61 -10.79 6.20
CA VAL A 5 8.17 -9.42 5.91
C VAL A 5 9.40 -8.52 5.71
N PRO A 6 9.45 -7.66 4.67
CA PRO A 6 10.62 -6.82 4.45
C PRO A 6 10.94 -5.94 5.66
N ALA A 7 12.22 -5.86 6.03
CA ALA A 7 12.69 -5.07 7.16
C ALA A 7 12.40 -3.55 7.03
N GLU A 8 12.01 -3.06 5.86
CA GLU A 8 11.43 -1.72 5.71
C GLU A 8 9.97 -1.66 6.19
N CYS A 9 9.13 -2.62 5.81
CA CYS A 9 7.75 -2.68 6.24
C CYS A 9 7.64 -2.91 7.75
N ASP A 10 8.48 -3.76 8.35
CA ASP A 10 8.54 -3.89 9.81
C ASP A 10 8.95 -2.57 10.49
N ARG A 11 10.01 -1.88 10.03
CA ARG A 11 10.39 -0.57 10.61
C ARG A 11 9.24 0.44 10.61
N VAL A 12 8.43 0.49 9.55
CA VAL A 12 7.23 1.33 9.49
C VAL A 12 6.11 0.82 10.41
N TYR A 13 5.93 -0.50 10.52
CA TYR A 13 4.98 -1.12 11.47
C TYR A 13 5.34 -0.82 12.93
N GLN A 14 6.61 -0.96 13.33
CA GLN A 14 7.06 -0.61 14.68
C GLN A 14 6.85 0.88 14.99
N ALA A 15 7.08 1.77 14.01
CA ALA A 15 6.77 3.19 14.15
C ALA A 15 5.25 3.45 14.32
N LEU A 16 4.41 2.75 13.54
CA LEU A 16 2.94 2.82 13.65
C LEU A 16 2.46 2.32 15.02
N LEU A 17 3.05 1.24 15.56
CA LEU A 17 2.79 0.76 16.92
C LEU A 17 3.18 1.78 17.99
N GLN A 18 4.34 2.45 17.84
CA GLN A 18 4.71 3.54 18.76
C GLN A 18 3.74 4.72 18.68
N CYS A 19 3.22 5.05 17.49
CA CYS A 19 2.16 6.05 17.33
C CYS A 19 0.86 5.63 18.05
N HIS A 20 0.44 4.37 17.89
CA HIS A 20 -0.69 3.75 18.61
C HIS A 20 -0.50 3.66 20.14
N ARG A 21 0.73 3.72 20.66
CA ARG A 21 1.01 3.79 22.11
C ARG A 21 1.02 5.22 22.66
N ARG A 22 1.24 6.23 21.81
CA ARG A 22 1.32 7.65 22.21
C ARG A 22 0.01 8.42 22.03
N VAL A 23 -0.84 8.02 21.09
CA VAL A 23 -2.09 8.73 20.77
C VAL A 23 -3.30 7.83 21.04
N PRO A 24 -4.19 8.18 22.00
CA PRO A 24 -5.38 7.39 22.32
C PRO A 24 -6.32 7.18 21.13
N ASN A 25 -7.01 6.04 21.10
CA ASN A 25 -7.89 5.64 20.00
C ASN A 25 -9.01 6.65 19.72
N GLY A 26 -9.27 6.90 18.43
CA GLY A 26 -10.27 7.84 17.92
C GLY A 26 -9.71 8.71 16.79
N PRO A 27 -10.52 9.63 16.22
CA PRO A 27 -10.13 10.45 15.08
C PRO A 27 -8.79 11.21 15.20
N PRO A 28 -8.34 11.67 16.40
CA PRO A 28 -7.02 12.27 16.57
C PRO A 28 -5.86 11.29 16.33
N ARG A 29 -5.98 10.01 16.70
CA ARG A 29 -5.00 8.96 16.38
C ARG A 29 -4.96 8.73 14.88
N ASP A 30 -6.12 8.60 14.24
CA ASP A 30 -6.20 8.41 12.79
C ASP A 30 -5.58 9.60 12.05
N ALA A 31 -5.70 10.81 12.59
CA ALA A 31 -5.05 12.01 12.07
C ALA A 31 -3.52 11.99 12.27
N ALA A 32 -3.04 11.72 13.48
CA ALA A 32 -1.61 11.73 13.81
C ALA A 32 -0.84 10.60 13.11
N CYS A 33 -1.41 9.40 13.06
CA CYS A 33 -0.73 8.19 12.58
C CYS A 33 -1.03 7.89 11.09
N ARG A 34 -1.82 8.72 10.40
CA ARG A 34 -2.29 8.51 9.02
C ARG A 34 -1.16 8.22 8.03
N HIS A 35 -0.03 8.93 8.16
CA HIS A 35 1.09 8.77 7.24
C HIS A 35 1.80 7.42 7.43
N LEU A 36 2.02 6.98 8.68
CA LEU A 36 2.61 5.68 9.00
C LEU A 36 1.72 4.52 8.51
N ASN A 37 0.40 4.64 8.70
CA ASN A 37 -0.56 3.65 8.22
C ASN A 37 -0.56 3.56 6.68
N ARG A 38 -0.50 4.71 6.00
CA ARG A 38 -0.40 4.79 4.54
C ARG A 38 0.91 4.18 4.02
N SER A 39 2.06 4.54 4.59
CA SER A 39 3.36 4.00 4.20
C SER A 39 3.48 2.50 4.47
N LEU A 40 2.90 1.98 5.56
CA LEU A 40 2.86 0.54 5.81
C LEU A 40 2.05 -0.19 4.74
N ALA A 41 0.85 0.33 4.40
CA ALA A 41 0.03 -0.23 3.34
C ALA A 41 0.74 -0.22 1.98
N GLU A 42 1.40 0.89 1.61
CA GLU A 42 2.19 0.99 0.38
C GLU A 42 3.37 0.01 0.36
N CYS A 43 4.04 -0.21 1.49
CA CYS A 43 5.13 -1.17 1.62
C CYS A 43 4.64 -2.62 1.44
N MET A 44 3.60 -3.01 2.19
CA MET A 44 3.01 -4.36 2.11
C MET A 44 2.44 -4.66 0.72
N ILE A 45 1.73 -3.71 0.11
CA ILE A 45 1.22 -3.86 -1.26
C ILE A 45 2.36 -3.98 -2.28
N SER A 46 3.47 -3.26 -2.09
CA SER A 46 4.65 -3.35 -2.98
C SER A 46 5.47 -4.63 -2.79
N PHE A 47 5.34 -5.30 -1.64
CA PHE A 47 5.93 -6.62 -1.39
C PHE A 47 5.08 -7.75 -1.96
N ILE A 48 3.76 -7.66 -1.82
CA ILE A 48 2.80 -8.69 -2.26
C ILE A 48 2.55 -8.62 -3.78
N CYS A 49 2.33 -7.41 -4.31
CA CYS A 49 2.04 -7.13 -5.72
C CYS A 49 3.11 -6.17 -6.32
N PRO A 50 4.36 -6.62 -6.49
CA PRO A 50 5.47 -5.74 -6.87
C PRO A 50 5.28 -5.13 -8.26
N GLU A 51 4.90 -5.92 -9.26
CA GLU A 51 4.77 -5.47 -10.65
C GLU A 51 3.55 -4.56 -10.83
N GLU A 52 2.40 -4.91 -10.25
CA GLU A 52 1.16 -4.13 -10.35
C GLU A 52 1.31 -2.80 -9.60
N SER A 53 1.97 -2.80 -8.43
CA SER A 53 2.25 -1.57 -7.71
C SER A 53 3.24 -0.66 -8.45
N ALA A 54 4.23 -1.24 -9.15
CA ALA A 54 5.16 -0.50 -10.00
C ALA A 54 4.47 0.07 -11.25
N ALA A 55 3.57 -0.69 -11.87
CA ALA A 55 2.74 -0.25 -12.98
C ALA A 55 1.82 0.91 -12.56
N VAL A 56 1.16 0.83 -11.40
CA VAL A 56 0.34 1.93 -10.86
C VAL A 56 1.18 3.17 -10.57
N ARG A 57 2.34 3.05 -9.89
CA ARG A 57 3.27 4.18 -9.67
C ARG A 57 3.65 4.87 -10.98
N THR A 58 3.97 4.10 -12.01
CA THR A 58 4.47 4.60 -13.31
C THR A 58 3.36 5.22 -14.17
N LEU A 59 2.21 4.56 -14.28
CA LEU A 59 1.15 4.94 -15.22
C LEU A 59 0.19 5.98 -14.63
N CYS A 60 -0.10 5.93 -13.32
CA CYS A 60 -1.03 6.87 -12.69
C CYS A 60 -0.41 8.21 -12.28
N GLY A 61 0.93 8.32 -12.25
CA GLY A 61 1.62 9.56 -11.90
C GLY A 61 1.38 10.74 -12.87
N ASN A 62 1.01 10.45 -14.13
CA ASN A 62 0.89 11.47 -15.20
C ASN A 62 -0.43 11.37 -15.96
N LYS A 63 -1.47 12.08 -15.50
CA LYS A 63 -2.87 12.04 -16.03
C LYS A 63 -3.11 12.66 -17.42
N GLY A 64 -2.07 12.78 -18.26
CA GLY A 64 -2.06 13.56 -19.51
C GLY A 64 -3.09 13.13 -20.57
N THR A 65 -2.78 12.11 -21.37
CA THR A 65 -3.64 11.69 -22.49
C THR A 65 -4.77 10.75 -22.04
N ALA A 66 -5.80 10.59 -22.86
CA ALA A 66 -6.85 9.59 -22.64
C ALA A 66 -6.28 8.17 -22.53
N LEU A 67 -5.27 7.85 -23.37
CA LEU A 67 -4.54 6.58 -23.31
C LEU A 67 -3.84 6.39 -21.95
N LYS A 68 -3.12 7.39 -21.43
CA LYS A 68 -2.47 7.29 -20.10
C LYS A 68 -3.49 7.10 -18.97
N ARG A 69 -4.68 7.72 -19.07
CA ARG A 69 -5.77 7.48 -18.10
C ARG A 69 -6.31 6.06 -18.17
N SER A 70 -6.54 5.52 -19.36
CA SER A 70 -6.93 4.12 -19.58
C SER A 70 -5.87 3.12 -19.07
N GLN A 71 -4.58 3.37 -19.34
CA GLN A 71 -3.46 2.57 -18.83
C GLN A 71 -3.37 2.59 -17.30
N CYS A 72 -3.53 3.76 -16.66
CA CYS A 72 -3.62 3.87 -15.20
C CYS A 72 -4.82 3.07 -14.63
N GLN A 73 -6.00 3.20 -15.24
CA GLN A 73 -7.19 2.45 -14.81
C GLN A 73 -6.98 0.94 -14.92
N GLN A 74 -6.36 0.45 -16.00
CA GLN A 74 -6.05 -0.97 -16.16
C GLN A 74 -5.04 -1.46 -15.11
N ALA A 75 -4.00 -0.67 -14.80
CA ALA A 75 -3.04 -1.00 -13.75
C ALA A 75 -3.69 -1.04 -12.35
N GLN A 76 -4.65 -0.15 -12.07
CA GLN A 76 -5.43 -0.17 -10.83
C GLN A 76 -6.30 -1.42 -10.71
N ILE A 77 -6.90 -1.87 -11.81
CA ILE A 77 -7.68 -3.13 -11.85
C ILE A 77 -6.76 -4.33 -11.59
N SER A 78 -5.62 -4.43 -12.28
CA SER A 78 -4.65 -5.51 -12.08
C SER A 78 -4.12 -5.55 -10.64
N LEU A 79 -3.81 -4.39 -10.04
CA LEU A 79 -3.40 -4.30 -8.64
C LEU A 79 -4.50 -4.77 -7.68
N ALA A 80 -5.75 -4.39 -7.92
CA ALA A 80 -6.89 -4.85 -7.11
C ALA A 80 -7.05 -6.38 -7.21
N THR A 81 -6.96 -6.96 -8.41
CA THR A 81 -7.02 -8.42 -8.61
C THR A 81 -5.90 -9.15 -7.86
N CYS A 82 -4.65 -8.69 -7.98
CA CYS A 82 -3.54 -9.29 -7.23
C CYS A 82 -3.77 -9.21 -5.71
N ILE A 83 -4.20 -8.06 -5.18
CA ILE A 83 -4.52 -7.91 -3.76
C ILE A 83 -5.62 -8.89 -3.33
N SER A 84 -6.70 -9.06 -4.11
CA SER A 84 -7.76 -10.02 -3.79
C SER A 84 -7.27 -11.47 -3.77
N CYS A 85 -6.43 -11.88 -4.73
CA CYS A 85 -5.83 -13.23 -4.74
C CYS A 85 -4.91 -13.51 -3.53
N HIS A 86 -4.49 -12.48 -2.80
CA HIS A 86 -3.74 -12.59 -1.54
C HIS A 86 -4.59 -12.29 -0.28
N GLN A 87 -5.89 -12.01 -0.44
CA GLN A 87 -6.85 -11.80 0.64
C GLN A 87 -7.72 -13.02 0.93
N ASP A 88 -7.92 -13.93 -0.04
CA ASP A 88 -8.69 -15.16 0.14
C ASP A 88 -7.94 -16.15 1.07
N PRO A 89 -8.49 -16.49 2.25
CA PRO A 89 -7.93 -17.51 3.11
C PRO A 89 -8.41 -18.91 2.71
N SER A 90 -7.47 -19.87 2.65
CA SER A 90 -7.75 -21.32 2.60
C SER A 90 -7.40 -21.96 3.95
#